data_AF-A0A380P0U9-F1
#
_entry.id   AF-A0A380P0U9-F1
#
_cell.length_a   1.000
_cell.length_b   1.000
_cell.length_c   1.000
_cell.angle_alpha   90.00
_cell.angle_beta   90.00
_cell.angle_gamma   90.00
#
_symmetry.space_group_name_H-M   'P 1'
#
loop_
_entity.id
_entity.type
_entity.pdbx_description
1 polymer ?
#
loop_
_entity_poly.entity_id
_entity_poly.type
_entity_poly.pdbx_seq_one_letter_code
_entity_poly.pdbx_strand_id
1 'polypeptide(L)'
;MNDVLAQGAKPLFMLDYLAVDKMRPEVVATLVKGVAQATKTIGASLIGGESAELPGMYAKIIMILQVLALASSNEMPCFQLKMLRPVMF
;
A
#
# COMPACT_ATOMS: atom_id res chain seq x y z
N MET A 1 0.10 -7.65 -3.61
CA MET A 1 -1.19 -8.18 -4.09
C MET A 1 -1.23 -9.69 -4.20
N ASN A 2 -0.25 -10.33 -4.85
CA ASN A 2 -0.31 -11.77 -5.16
C ASN A 2 -0.57 -12.64 -3.92
N ASP A 3 0.04 -12.31 -2.79
CA ASP A 3 -0.15 -13.05 -1.54
C ASP A 3 -1.59 -12.96 -1.02
N VAL A 4 -2.28 -11.85 -1.25
CA VAL A 4 -3.68 -11.64 -0.83
C VAL A 4 -4.63 -12.47 -1.71
N LEU A 5 -4.42 -12.42 -3.03
CA LEU A 5 -5.20 -13.21 -3.99
C LEU A 5 -4.98 -14.71 -3.82
N ALA A 6 -3.75 -15.14 -3.55
CA ALA A 6 -3.40 -16.54 -3.31
C ALA A 6 -4.10 -17.14 -2.07
N GLN A 7 -4.54 -16.30 -1.12
CA GLN A 7 -5.29 -16.72 0.06
C GLN A 7 -6.81 -16.73 -0.16
N GLY A 8 -7.29 -16.43 -1.39
CA GLY A 8 -8.72 -16.36 -1.68
C GLY A 8 -9.42 -15.11 -1.10
N ALA A 9 -8.65 -14.15 -0.57
CA ALA A 9 -9.17 -12.92 -0.01
C ALA A 9 -9.40 -11.87 -1.11
N LYS A 10 -10.55 -11.19 -1.06
CA LYS A 10 -10.81 -10.04 -1.95
C LYS A 10 -10.17 -8.78 -1.35
N PRO A 11 -9.24 -8.11 -2.03
CA PRO A 11 -8.72 -6.83 -1.57
C PRO A 11 -9.84 -5.79 -1.64
N LEU A 12 -10.15 -5.13 -0.52
CA LEU A 12 -11.18 -4.08 -0.49
C LEU A 12 -10.56 -2.70 -0.32
N PHE A 13 -9.54 -2.57 0.53
CA PHE A 13 -8.93 -1.30 0.85
C PHE A 13 -7.40 -1.36 0.76
N MET A 14 -6.79 -0.26 0.36
CA MET A 14 -5.34 -0.07 0.35
C MET A 14 -4.99 1.22 1.10
N LEU A 15 -3.88 1.17 1.83
CA LEU A 15 -3.26 2.26 2.55
C LEU A 15 -1.82 2.44 2.04
N ASP A 16 -1.39 3.68 1.85
CA ASP A 16 0.00 3.99 1.49
C ASP A 16 0.77 4.62 2.65
N TYR A 17 2.04 4.29 2.78
CA TYR A 17 2.97 4.91 3.73
C TYR A 17 4.23 5.33 2.99
N LEU A 18 4.43 6.63 2.87
CA LEU A 18 5.54 7.22 2.15
C LEU A 18 6.56 7.79 3.13
N ALA A 19 7.76 7.23 3.16
CA ALA A 19 8.89 7.72 3.95
C ALA A 19 10.00 8.26 3.03
N VAL A 20 10.43 9.50 3.27
CA VAL A 20 11.43 10.16 2.42
C VAL A 20 12.46 10.91 3.26
N ASP A 21 13.70 10.99 2.77
CA ASP A 21 14.73 11.88 3.32
C ASP A 21 14.36 13.36 3.12
N LYS A 22 13.91 13.65 1.89
CA LYS A 22 13.51 14.98 1.44
C LYS A 22 12.25 14.89 0.61
N MET A 23 11.24 15.65 0.97
CA MET A 23 9.97 15.63 0.25
C MET A 23 10.10 16.31 -1.12
N ARG A 24 9.85 15.54 -2.19
CA ARG A 24 9.84 16.01 -3.58
C ARG A 24 8.44 15.85 -4.18
N PRO A 25 7.60 16.90 -4.17
CA PRO A 25 6.19 16.81 -4.53
C PRO A 25 5.92 16.15 -5.89
N GLU A 26 6.73 16.44 -6.90
CA GLU A 26 6.56 15.87 -8.25
C GLU A 26 6.78 14.35 -8.28
N VAL A 27 7.76 13.86 -7.52
CA VAL A 27 8.05 12.43 -7.41
C VAL A 27 6.94 11.73 -6.64
N VAL A 28 6.48 12.33 -5.54
CA VAL A 28 5.38 11.83 -4.73
C VAL A 28 4.09 11.75 -5.54
N ALA A 29 3.74 12.80 -6.27
CA ALA A 29 2.56 12.82 -7.13
C ALA A 29 2.60 11.71 -8.18
N THR A 30 3.77 11.45 -8.78
CA THR A 30 3.96 10.37 -9.75
C THR A 30 3.75 9.00 -9.11
N LEU A 31 4.31 8.79 -7.91
CA LEU A 31 4.15 7.56 -7.15
C LEU A 31 2.70 7.29 -6.75
N VAL A 32 2.05 8.26 -6.11
CA VAL A 32 0.65 8.16 -5.68
C VAL A 32 -0.28 7.93 -6.87
N LYS A 33 -0.03 8.57 -8.02
CA LYS A 33 -0.78 8.32 -9.25
C LYS A 33 -0.63 6.87 -9.74
N GLY A 34 0.59 6.33 -9.68
CA GLY A 34 0.86 4.93 -10.01
C GLY A 34 0.12 3.95 -9.08
N VAL A 35 0.14 4.23 -7.77
CA VAL A 35 -0.59 3.44 -6.77
C VAL A 35 -2.08 3.50 -7.01
N ALA A 36 -2.66 4.68 -7.17
CA ALA A 36 -4.09 4.85 -7.42
C ALA A 36 -4.56 4.08 -8.68
N GLN A 37 -3.75 4.09 -9.74
CA GLN A 37 -4.04 3.33 -10.96
C GLN A 37 -3.98 1.81 -10.73
N ALA A 38 -2.98 1.34 -9.96
CA ALA A 38 -2.87 -0.07 -9.58
C ALA A 38 -4.06 -0.52 -8.71
N THR A 39 -4.46 0.29 -7.73
CA THR A 39 -5.60 0.04 -6.84
C THR A 39 -6.92 -0.04 -7.62
N LYS A 40 -7.10 0.84 -8.62
CA LYS A 40 -8.25 0.77 -9.54
C LYS A 40 -8.28 -0.51 -10.36
N THR A 41 -7.11 -0.98 -10.80
CA THR A 41 -6.98 -2.18 -11.65
C THR A 41 -7.37 -3.46 -10.89
N ILE A 42 -7.16 -3.48 -9.56
CA ILE A 42 -7.48 -4.64 -8.72
C ILE A 42 -8.86 -4.56 -8.05
N GLY A 43 -9.64 -3.52 -8.32
CA GLY A 43 -10.98 -3.34 -7.75
C GLY A 43 -10.99 -3.06 -6.24
N ALA A 44 -9.91 -2.50 -5.70
CA ALA A 44 -9.84 -2.02 -4.33
C ALA A 44 -9.93 -0.49 -4.29
N SER A 45 -10.20 0.07 -3.11
CA SER A 45 -10.23 1.51 -2.88
C SER A 45 -8.98 1.95 -2.10
N LEU A 46 -8.27 2.98 -2.58
CA LEU A 46 -7.20 3.63 -1.82
C LEU A 46 -7.88 4.56 -0.80
N ILE A 47 -7.83 4.21 0.48
CA ILE A 47 -8.59 4.91 1.53
C ILE A 47 -7.78 6.02 2.22
N GLY A 48 -6.46 6.04 2.01
CA GLY A 48 -5.61 7.10 2.51
C GLY A 48 -4.18 6.62 2.70
N GLY A 49 -3.33 7.56 3.05
CA GLY A 49 -1.94 7.26 3.34
C GLY A 49 -1.34 8.23 4.32
N GLU A 50 -0.23 7.81 4.90
CA GLU A 50 0.62 8.64 5.73
C GLU A 50 1.90 8.99 4.98
N SER A 51 2.41 10.20 5.20
CA SER A 51 3.68 10.65 4.65
C SER A 51 4.57 11.14 5.78
N ALA A 52 5.80 10.64 5.83
CA ALA A 52 6.80 11.00 6.83
C ALA A 52 8.09 11.47 6.14
N GLU A 53 8.57 12.65 6.53
CA GLU A 53 9.89 13.15 6.14
C GLU A 53 10.86 12.91 7.31
N LEU A 54 11.80 12.00 7.12
CA LEU A 54 12.73 11.53 8.14
C LEU A 54 14.18 11.73 7.66
N PRO A 55 14.69 12.97 7.75
CA PRO A 55 16.01 13.32 7.23
C PRO A 55 17.10 12.52 7.93
N GLY A 56 17.97 11.88 7.15
CA GLY A 56 19.08 11.06 7.64
C GLY A 56 18.72 9.64 8.08
N MET A 57 17.42 9.27 8.12
CA MET A 57 17.00 7.89 8.42
C MET A 57 16.93 7.02 7.16
N TYR A 58 16.55 7.62 6.03
CA TYR A 58 16.44 6.94 4.74
C TYR A 58 17.31 7.66 3.71
N ALA A 59 18.10 6.91 2.92
CA ALA A 59 18.91 7.51 1.84
C ALA A 59 18.11 7.74 0.54
N LYS A 60 16.88 7.22 0.47
CA LYS A 60 16.04 7.18 -0.74
C LYS A 60 14.57 7.35 -0.36
N ILE A 61 13.74 7.69 -1.34
CA ILE A 61 12.28 7.65 -1.21
C ILE A 61 11.85 6.19 -1.07
N ILE A 62 11.19 5.85 0.03
CA ILE A 62 10.65 4.51 0.29
C ILE A 62 9.14 4.63 0.38
N MET A 63 8.44 3.83 -0.41
CA MET A 63 7.00 3.73 -0.35
C MET A 63 6.60 2.31 0.06
N ILE A 64 5.83 2.22 1.14
CA ILE A 64 5.29 0.98 1.67
C ILE A 64 3.79 1.01 1.37
N LEU A 65 3.29 -0.04 0.74
CA LEU A 65 1.88 -0.21 0.47
C LEU A 65 1.32 -1.27 1.41
N GLN A 66 0.26 -0.93 2.11
CA GLN A 66 -0.44 -1.84 3.00
C GLN A 66 -1.81 -2.15 2.41
N VAL A 67 -2.13 -3.42 2.28
CA VAL A 67 -3.43 -3.85 1.73
C VAL A 67 -4.25 -4.44 2.86
N LEU A 68 -5.48 -3.94 3.01
CA LEU A 68 -6.50 -4.55 3.82
C LEU A 68 -7.40 -5.38 2.91
N ALA A 69 -7.32 -6.70 3.11
CA ALA A 69 -8.14 -7.65 2.39
C ALA A 69 -9.25 -8.19 3.30
N LEU A 70 -10.44 -8.35 2.73
CA LEU A 70 -11.55 -9.00 3.38
C LEU A 70 -11.90 -10.25 2.57
N ALA A 71 -11.62 -11.41 3.16
CA ALA A 71 -12.10 -12.68 2.65
C ALA A 71 -13.46 -12.98 3.29
N SER A 72 -14.48 -13.25 2.47
CA SER A 72 -15.71 -13.87 2.96
C SER A 72 -15.58 -15.37 2.69
N SER A 73 -15.07 -16.11 3.67
CA SER A 73 -15.34 -17.54 3.81
C SER A 73 -16.46 -17.70 4.83
N ASN A 74 -17.38 -18.64 4.60
CA ASN A 74 -18.47 -18.99 5.52
C ASN A 74 -17.99 -19.46 6.91
N GLU A 75 -16.68 -19.56 7.13
CA GLU A 75 -16.06 -19.81 8.42
C GLU A 75 -14.91 -18.80 8.60
N MET A 76 -14.96 -18.00 9.67
CA MET A 76 -14.01 -16.94 10.08
C MET A 76 -13.96 -15.63 9.25
N PRO A 77 -14.38 -14.47 9.82
CA PRO A 77 -13.96 -13.17 9.30
C PRO A 77 -12.48 -12.93 9.65
N CYS A 78 -11.57 -13.38 8.79
CA CYS A 78 -10.14 -13.14 8.98
C CYS A 78 -9.79 -11.73 8.47
N PHE A 79 -9.79 -10.73 9.36
CA PHE A 79 -9.18 -9.42 9.11
C PHE A 79 -7.65 -9.58 9.15
N GLN A 80 -7.05 -10.02 8.05
CA GLN A 80 -5.59 -10.10 7.92
C GLN A 80 -5.04 -8.76 7.43
N LEU A 81 -4.49 -7.99 8.37
CA LEU A 81 -3.67 -6.81 8.07
C LEU A 81 -2.29 -7.30 7.60
N LYS A 82 -2.12 -7.53 6.30
CA LYS A 82 -0.85 -8.00 5.74
C LYS A 82 -0.02 -6.80 5.29
N MET A 83 1.03 -6.48 6.07
CA MET A 83 2.09 -5.58 5.60
C MET A 83 2.76 -6.25 4.39
N LEU A 84 2.47 -5.76 3.18
CA LEU A 84 3.26 -6.15 2.01
C LEU A 84 4.65 -5.56 2.24
N ARG A 85 5.66 -6.42 2.09
CA ARG A 85 7.07 -6.09 2.32
C ARG A 85 7.42 -4.73 1.69
N PRO A 86 8.27 -3.91 2.34
CA PRO A 86 8.69 -2.63 1.79
C PRO A 86 9.25 -2.86 0.39
N VAL A 87 8.65 -2.18 -0.60
CA VAL A 87 9.14 -2.27 -1.98
C VAL A 87 10.33 -1.32 -2.07
N MET A 88 11.52 -1.84 -1.74
CA MET A 88 12.78 -1.18 -2.08
C MET A 88 12.98 -1.31 -3.59
N PHE A 89 12.55 -0.30 -4.34
CA PHE A 89 13.05 -0.03 -5.70
C PHE A 89 14.32 0.81 -5.61
#